data_AF-A0A946ENF4-F1
#
_entry.id   AF-A0A946ENF4-F1
#
_cell.length_a   1.000
_cell.length_b   1.000
_cell.length_c   1.000
_cell.angle_alpha   90.00
_cell.angle_beta   90.00
_cell.angle_gamma   90.00
#
_symmetry.space_group_name_H-M   'P 1'
#
loop_
_entity.id
_entity.type
_entity.pdbx_description
1 polymer ?
#
loop_
_entity_poly.entity_id
_entity_poly.type
_entity_poly.pdbx_seq_one_letter_code
_entity_poly.pdbx_strand_id
1 'polypeptide(L)'
;MFNVRIIFLAGLFCCGFWLPADAQWLFEYQPAPLDILYDVSTGEGSGSTSISIVELPTSLGFPNPVWGWSLSIGHDPSLIEPYDVVQGVDVVGINNGNGPDYWALGLEPDGFFIGAIYSLNSVANGYYETPAEIAVAHYQTVAATLIGDLDGENSTLFALEVGNPPVGNIVVVDIPTAPTQSSYPDIPPAIVTLAQDLGLVRGDANSSGSIEPLADAIVALNYLFVSVSGVTCLDALDCNDDATVNLADPVMLLAWGFAMGSPLPAPFPDCGVDPTDDRLTCEVSGCL
;
A
#
# COMPACT_ATOMS: atom_id res chain seq x y z
N MET A 1 1.57 -40.08 -47.22
CA MET A 1 2.66 -39.09 -47.32
C MET A 1 2.15 -37.83 -46.63
N PHE A 2 2.51 -37.65 -45.36
CA PHE A 2 1.94 -36.61 -44.50
C PHE A 2 2.61 -35.26 -44.77
N ASN A 3 1.78 -34.22 -44.96
CA ASN A 3 2.17 -32.82 -45.13
C ASN A 3 2.81 -32.28 -43.84
N VAL A 4 3.98 -31.64 -43.94
CA VAL A 4 4.56 -30.82 -42.87
C VAL A 4 4.52 -29.35 -43.32
N ARG A 5 3.83 -28.52 -42.52
CA ARG A 5 3.76 -27.07 -42.67
C ARG A 5 5.05 -26.42 -42.15
N ILE A 6 5.53 -25.44 -42.91
CA ILE A 6 6.64 -24.53 -42.58
C ILE A 6 6.17 -23.56 -41.49
N ILE A 7 6.94 -23.40 -40.41
CA ILE A 7 6.87 -22.24 -39.52
C ILE A 7 8.22 -21.52 -39.64
N PHE A 8 8.17 -20.25 -40.03
CA PHE A 8 9.33 -19.38 -40.23
C PHE A 8 10.02 -19.09 -38.89
N LEU A 9 11.31 -19.41 -38.81
CA LEU A 9 12.22 -19.02 -37.74
C LEU A 9 12.86 -17.68 -38.13
N ALA A 10 12.62 -16.63 -37.36
CA ALA A 10 13.39 -15.38 -37.42
C ALA A 10 14.06 -15.16 -36.07
N GLY A 11 15.31 -15.61 -35.96
CA GLY A 11 16.18 -15.38 -34.81
C GLY A 11 17.63 -15.42 -35.29
N LEU A 12 18.25 -14.26 -35.33
CA LEU A 12 19.56 -13.97 -35.92
C LEU A 12 20.69 -14.62 -35.10
N PHE A 13 21.59 -15.30 -35.81
CA PHE A 13 22.78 -15.99 -35.30
C PHE A 13 23.83 -15.03 -34.75
N CYS A 14 24.29 -15.26 -33.51
CA CYS A 14 25.70 -15.15 -33.16
C CYS A 14 26.03 -16.16 -32.05
N CYS A 15 27.19 -16.80 -32.13
CA CYS A 15 27.59 -17.96 -31.32
C CYS A 15 27.44 -17.71 -29.81
N GLY A 16 26.64 -18.54 -29.14
CA GLY A 16 26.48 -18.52 -27.69
C GLY A 16 25.78 -19.79 -27.24
N PHE A 17 26.39 -20.45 -26.26
CA PHE A 17 25.86 -21.58 -25.50
C PHE A 17 24.36 -21.41 -25.20
N TRP A 18 23.52 -22.32 -25.72
CA TRP A 18 22.10 -22.40 -25.40
C TRP A 18 22.00 -22.92 -23.96
N LEU A 19 21.84 -22.04 -22.98
CA LEU A 19 21.20 -22.44 -21.73
C LEU A 19 19.74 -22.76 -22.10
N PRO A 20 19.23 -23.98 -21.89
CA PRO A 20 17.81 -24.22 -22.08
C PRO A 20 17.05 -23.26 -21.15
N ALA A 21 15.93 -22.72 -21.64
CA ALA A 21 15.06 -21.78 -20.92
C ALA A 21 14.39 -22.39 -19.66
N ASP A 22 14.85 -23.56 -19.22
CA ASP A 22 14.16 -24.45 -18.27
C ASP A 22 14.87 -24.46 -16.90
N ALA A 23 15.78 -23.52 -16.63
CA ALA A 23 16.57 -23.46 -15.39
C ALA A 23 16.92 -22.00 -15.01
N GLN A 24 15.92 -21.24 -14.56
CA GLN A 24 16.09 -19.86 -14.09
C GLN A 24 15.61 -19.72 -12.64
N TRP A 25 16.18 -18.78 -11.90
CA TRP A 25 15.66 -18.32 -10.61
C TRP A 25 14.67 -17.20 -10.87
N LEU A 26 13.42 -17.42 -10.49
CA LEU A 26 12.30 -16.54 -10.80
C LEU A 26 11.77 -15.96 -9.50
N PHE A 27 11.91 -14.66 -9.36
CA PHE A 27 11.37 -13.89 -8.26
C PHE A 27 10.45 -12.80 -8.81
N GLU A 28 9.52 -12.36 -8.00
CA GLU A 28 8.61 -11.26 -8.31
C GLU A 28 8.52 -10.34 -7.09
N TYR A 29 8.56 -9.02 -7.33
CA TYR A 29 8.15 -8.04 -6.33
C TYR A 29 6.69 -7.69 -6.54
N GLN A 30 5.93 -7.72 -5.45
CA GLN A 30 4.49 -7.59 -5.44
C GLN A 30 4.11 -6.41 -4.54
N PRO A 31 4.06 -5.17 -5.08
CA PRO A 31 3.41 -4.07 -4.39
C PRO A 31 1.91 -4.34 -4.28
N ALA A 32 1.33 -4.08 -3.10
CA ALA A 32 -0.11 -4.12 -2.93
C ALA A 32 -0.75 -2.88 -3.58
N PRO A 33 -2.04 -2.95 -4.01
CA PRO A 33 -2.79 -1.77 -4.38
C PRO A 33 -2.77 -0.71 -3.27
N LEU A 34 -2.75 0.55 -3.66
CA LEU A 34 -2.68 1.69 -2.77
C LEU A 34 -3.89 2.60 -2.98
N ASP A 35 -4.69 2.77 -1.94
CA ASP A 35 -5.78 3.75 -1.91
C ASP A 35 -5.32 4.94 -1.06
N ILE A 36 -5.43 6.15 -1.59
CA ILE A 36 -5.17 7.39 -0.84
C ILE A 36 -6.40 8.28 -0.94
N LEU A 37 -6.93 8.65 0.23
CA LEU A 37 -7.93 9.70 0.35
C LEU A 37 -7.25 11.06 0.45
N TYR A 38 -7.81 12.07 -0.20
CA TYR A 38 -7.28 13.45 -0.17
C TYR A 38 -8.37 14.49 0.06
N ASP A 39 -8.07 15.53 0.83
CA ASP A 39 -8.94 16.68 1.02
C ASP A 39 -9.05 17.47 -0.30
N VAL A 40 -10.25 17.63 -0.84
CA VAL A 40 -10.45 18.32 -2.14
C VAL A 40 -10.12 19.82 -2.10
N SER A 41 -10.12 20.44 -0.92
CA SER A 41 -9.84 21.86 -0.75
C SER A 41 -8.34 22.15 -0.69
N THR A 42 -7.55 21.25 -0.10
CA THR A 42 -6.09 21.38 0.02
C THR A 42 -5.32 20.54 -0.99
N GLY A 43 -5.94 19.47 -1.50
CA GLY A 43 -5.33 18.41 -2.31
C GLY A 43 -4.48 17.43 -1.49
N GLU A 44 -4.36 17.62 -0.17
CA GLU A 44 -3.47 16.84 0.69
C GLU A 44 -4.09 15.50 1.07
N GLY A 45 -3.32 14.43 0.94
CA GLY A 45 -3.68 13.07 1.29
C GLY A 45 -2.43 12.23 1.52
N SER A 46 -2.56 11.14 2.27
CA SER A 46 -1.45 10.20 2.50
C SER A 46 -1.94 8.77 2.64
N GLY A 47 -1.06 7.81 2.35
CA GLY A 47 -1.36 6.40 2.50
C GLY A 47 -0.09 5.56 2.45
N SER A 48 -0.22 4.25 2.63
CA SER A 48 0.92 3.35 2.61
C SER A 48 0.58 2.03 1.92
N THR A 49 1.60 1.40 1.34
CA THR A 49 1.46 0.09 0.69
C THR A 49 2.61 -0.83 1.06
N SER A 50 2.27 -2.09 1.31
CA SER A 50 3.23 -3.17 1.51
C SER A 50 3.80 -3.63 0.18
N ILE A 51 5.11 -3.87 0.14
CA ILE A 51 5.78 -4.54 -0.97
C ILE A 51 6.27 -5.90 -0.49
N SER A 52 5.86 -6.95 -1.20
CA SER A 52 6.32 -8.31 -0.93
C SER A 52 7.31 -8.80 -1.99
N ILE A 53 8.11 -9.79 -1.64
CA ILE A 53 8.86 -10.62 -2.59
C ILE A 53 8.35 -12.05 -2.53
N VAL A 54 8.30 -12.73 -3.67
CA VAL A 54 8.00 -14.16 -3.76
C VAL A 54 8.92 -14.84 -4.75
N GLU A 55 9.36 -16.06 -4.44
CA GLU A 55 10.01 -16.96 -5.39
C GLU A 55 8.95 -17.82 -6.09
N LEU A 56 8.98 -17.88 -7.41
CA LEU A 56 8.00 -18.69 -8.14
C LEU A 56 8.32 -20.19 -7.99
N PRO A 57 7.32 -21.08 -7.82
CA PRO A 57 7.55 -22.52 -7.65
C PRO A 57 8.24 -23.20 -8.84
N THR A 58 8.28 -22.55 -10.00
CA THR A 58 9.00 -23.00 -11.20
C THR A 58 10.47 -22.63 -11.20
N SER A 59 10.97 -21.95 -10.17
CA SER A 59 12.38 -21.62 -9.99
C SER A 59 13.26 -22.86 -9.89
N LEU A 60 14.43 -22.79 -10.50
CA LEU A 60 15.44 -23.83 -10.38
C LEU A 60 15.89 -23.95 -8.92
N GLY A 61 15.68 -25.12 -8.31
CA GLY A 61 16.13 -25.38 -6.94
C GLY A 61 15.23 -24.82 -5.84
N PHE A 62 13.98 -24.47 -6.18
CA PHE A 62 13.01 -23.89 -5.27
C PHE A 62 12.84 -24.66 -3.93
N PRO A 63 12.82 -23.96 -2.78
CA PRO A 63 13.17 -22.55 -2.60
C PRO A 63 14.69 -22.36 -2.52
N ASN A 64 15.16 -21.21 -3.00
CA ASN A 64 16.57 -20.86 -2.94
C ASN A 64 16.85 -19.83 -1.83
N PRO A 65 17.98 -19.96 -1.11
CA PRO A 65 18.40 -18.96 -0.14
C PRO A 65 18.76 -17.64 -0.83
N VAL A 66 18.32 -16.51 -0.26
CA VAL A 66 18.61 -15.16 -0.74
C VAL A 66 19.49 -14.41 0.26
N TRP A 67 20.61 -13.83 -0.20
CA TRP A 67 21.54 -13.06 0.63
C TRP A 67 21.16 -11.59 0.77
N GLY A 68 20.46 -11.08 -0.23
CA GLY A 68 20.16 -9.67 -0.34
C GLY A 68 19.48 -9.38 -1.66
N TRP A 69 19.02 -8.15 -1.77
CA TRP A 69 18.23 -7.72 -2.89
C TRP A 69 18.29 -6.19 -3.04
N SER A 70 18.04 -5.72 -4.25
CA SER A 70 17.74 -4.34 -4.54
C SER A 70 16.35 -4.24 -5.18
N LEU A 71 15.60 -3.23 -4.75
CA LEU A 71 14.27 -2.91 -5.22
C LEU A 71 14.28 -1.46 -5.72
N SER A 72 13.60 -1.20 -6.82
CA SER A 72 13.39 0.12 -7.39
C SER A 72 12.00 0.16 -8.04
N ILE A 73 11.15 1.06 -7.54
CA ILE A 73 9.76 1.24 -7.95
C ILE A 73 9.55 2.69 -8.35
N GLY A 74 8.90 2.90 -9.49
CA GLY A 74 8.47 4.20 -10.00
C GLY A 74 6.96 4.41 -9.88
N HIS A 75 6.55 5.67 -10.00
CA HIS A 75 5.16 6.13 -10.02
C HIS A 75 5.04 7.43 -10.84
N ASP A 76 3.83 7.99 -10.94
CA ASP A 76 3.64 9.30 -11.56
C ASP A 76 3.97 10.43 -10.56
N PRO A 77 5.08 11.17 -10.74
CA PRO A 77 5.52 12.24 -9.83
C PRO A 77 4.61 13.47 -9.84
N SER A 78 3.60 13.52 -10.72
CA SER A 78 2.62 14.62 -10.73
C SER A 78 1.44 14.39 -9.78
N LEU A 79 1.28 13.17 -9.28
CA LEU A 79 0.13 12.75 -8.47
C LEU A 79 0.50 12.38 -7.04
N ILE A 80 1.61 11.66 -6.85
CA ILE A 80 2.07 11.19 -5.54
C ILE A 80 3.59 11.33 -5.43
N GLU A 81 4.08 11.42 -4.20
CA GLU A 81 5.51 11.39 -3.87
C GLU A 81 5.77 10.53 -2.61
N PRO A 82 6.85 9.73 -2.57
CA PRO A 82 7.18 8.92 -1.41
C PRO A 82 7.92 9.78 -0.39
N TYR A 83 7.50 9.73 0.87
CA TYR A 83 8.14 10.48 1.94
C TYR A 83 8.89 9.59 2.94
N ASP A 84 8.56 8.30 3.01
CA ASP A 84 9.27 7.32 3.82
C ASP A 84 9.11 5.90 3.27
N VAL A 85 10.08 5.03 3.56
CA VAL A 85 9.97 3.59 3.30
C VAL A 85 10.62 2.84 4.44
N VAL A 86 9.82 2.05 5.15
CA VAL A 86 10.28 1.30 6.31
C VAL A 86 10.47 -0.18 5.98
N GLN A 87 11.25 -0.89 6.80
CA GLN A 87 11.44 -2.33 6.66
C GLN A 87 10.13 -3.08 6.91
N GLY A 88 9.79 -3.99 6.01
CA GLY A 88 8.65 -4.88 6.18
C GLY A 88 8.85 -5.88 7.31
N VAL A 89 7.76 -6.45 7.81
CA VAL A 89 7.79 -7.34 8.99
C VAL A 89 8.74 -8.53 8.82
N ASP A 90 8.82 -9.11 7.62
CA ASP A 90 9.68 -10.27 7.35
C ASP A 90 11.16 -9.90 7.28
N VAL A 91 11.48 -8.65 6.93
CA VAL A 91 12.86 -8.13 6.94
C VAL A 91 13.31 -7.75 8.33
N VAL A 92 12.44 -7.14 9.15
CA VAL A 92 12.72 -6.82 10.55
C VAL A 92 13.02 -8.09 11.35
N GLY A 93 12.34 -9.21 11.03
CA GLY A 93 12.55 -10.51 11.69
C GLY A 93 13.93 -11.15 11.47
N ILE A 94 14.70 -10.68 10.48
CA ILE A 94 16.01 -11.25 10.13
C ILE A 94 17.02 -11.07 11.27
N ASN A 95 18.02 -11.96 11.34
CA ASN A 95 19.08 -11.96 12.34
C ASN A 95 18.56 -11.97 13.80
N ASN A 96 17.49 -12.74 14.07
CA ASN A 96 16.82 -12.78 15.38
C ASN A 96 16.20 -11.42 15.78
N GLY A 97 15.57 -10.72 14.83
CA GLY A 97 14.92 -9.44 15.07
C GLY A 97 15.86 -8.23 15.06
N ASN A 98 17.09 -8.38 14.57
CA ASN A 98 18.02 -7.27 14.41
C ASN A 98 17.92 -6.60 13.02
N GLY A 99 17.08 -7.14 12.13
CA GLY A 99 17.00 -6.70 10.75
C GLY A 99 18.23 -7.11 9.91
N PRO A 100 18.33 -6.59 8.68
CA PRO A 100 19.45 -6.86 7.79
C PRO A 100 20.73 -6.11 8.24
N ASP A 101 21.90 -6.69 7.98
CA ASP A 101 23.20 -6.05 8.24
C ASP A 101 23.40 -4.74 7.44
N TYR A 102 22.70 -4.61 6.31
CA TYR A 102 22.68 -3.41 5.49
C TYR A 102 21.27 -3.09 5.02
N TRP A 103 20.88 -1.82 5.17
CA TRP A 103 19.66 -1.22 4.63
C TRP A 103 19.99 0.18 4.13
N ALA A 104 19.72 0.44 2.85
CA ALA A 104 19.85 1.76 2.25
C ALA A 104 18.58 2.11 1.49
N LEU A 105 18.09 3.33 1.71
CA LEU A 105 16.91 3.91 1.06
C LEU A 105 17.32 5.16 0.30
N GLY A 106 16.81 5.33 -0.91
CA GLY A 106 16.78 6.59 -1.63
C GLY A 106 15.37 6.93 -2.09
N LEU A 107 14.95 8.17 -1.86
CA LEU A 107 13.68 8.72 -2.30
C LEU A 107 13.95 9.72 -3.42
N GLU A 108 13.24 9.58 -4.52
CA GLU A 108 13.25 10.47 -5.68
C GLU A 108 11.82 10.91 -5.97
N PRO A 109 11.62 12.05 -6.66
CA PRO A 109 10.25 12.50 -6.99
C PRO A 109 9.43 11.49 -7.80
N ASP A 110 10.07 10.66 -8.62
CA ASP A 110 9.44 9.68 -9.52
C ASP A 110 9.53 8.23 -9.02
N GLY A 111 10.11 8.00 -7.83
CA GLY A 111 10.22 6.65 -7.27
C GLY A 111 11.06 6.56 -6.02
N PHE A 112 11.31 5.32 -5.60
CA PHE A 112 12.26 5.04 -4.54
C PHE A 112 13.05 3.78 -4.86
N PHE A 113 14.21 3.66 -4.24
CA PHE A 113 15.01 2.44 -4.29
C PHE A 113 15.49 2.01 -2.91
N ILE A 114 15.64 0.70 -2.74
CA ILE A 114 16.15 0.06 -1.54
C ILE A 114 17.27 -0.90 -1.92
N GLY A 115 18.32 -0.96 -1.10
CA GLY A 115 19.27 -2.06 -1.09
C GLY A 115 19.33 -2.71 0.28
N ALA A 116 19.17 -4.03 0.33
CA ALA A 116 19.25 -4.81 1.56
C ALA A 116 20.27 -5.94 1.42
N ILE A 117 21.12 -6.12 2.44
CA ILE A 117 22.00 -7.29 2.59
C ILE A 117 21.71 -7.88 3.96
N TYR A 118 21.29 -9.14 3.99
CA TYR A 118 20.85 -9.79 5.22
C TYR A 118 22.00 -10.05 6.16
N SER A 119 23.13 -10.49 5.62
CA SER A 119 24.27 -10.85 6.43
C SER A 119 25.58 -10.66 5.66
N LEU A 120 26.45 -9.78 6.15
CA LEU A 120 27.80 -9.57 5.61
C LEU A 120 28.79 -10.65 6.06
N ASN A 121 28.38 -11.49 7.02
CA ASN A 121 29.12 -12.64 7.51
C ASN A 121 28.48 -13.99 7.12
N SER A 122 27.50 -13.99 6.21
CA SER A 122 26.83 -15.16 5.63
C SER A 122 26.17 -16.11 6.64
N VAL A 123 25.58 -15.56 7.70
CA VAL A 123 24.90 -16.32 8.76
C VAL A 123 23.38 -16.37 8.57
N ALA A 124 22.80 -15.49 7.75
CA ALA A 124 21.36 -15.42 7.52
C ALA A 124 20.99 -15.30 6.04
N ASN A 125 19.97 -16.06 5.64
CA ASN A 125 19.37 -16.06 4.31
C ASN A 125 17.86 -15.85 4.43
N GLY A 126 17.26 -15.19 3.45
CA GLY A 126 15.81 -15.19 3.25
C GLY A 126 15.36 -16.38 2.40
N TYR A 127 14.12 -16.79 2.61
CA TYR A 127 13.42 -17.79 1.80
C TYR A 127 12.01 -17.25 1.52
N TYR A 128 11.56 -17.34 0.27
CA TYR A 128 10.33 -16.67 -0.19
C TYR A 128 9.36 -17.64 -0.87
N GLU A 129 9.11 -18.78 -0.23
CA GLU A 129 8.15 -19.79 -0.71
C GLU A 129 6.73 -19.23 -0.83
N THR A 130 6.40 -18.25 0.03
CA THR A 130 5.18 -17.45 0.02
C THR A 130 5.56 -15.97 -0.01
N PRO A 131 4.66 -15.07 -0.46
CA PRO A 131 4.91 -13.63 -0.41
C PRO A 131 5.32 -13.20 1.01
N ALA A 132 6.47 -12.55 1.10
CA ALA A 132 7.03 -12.02 2.35
C ALA A 132 7.18 -10.51 2.22
N GLU A 133 6.70 -9.76 3.21
CA GLU A 133 6.71 -8.30 3.22
C GLU A 133 8.11 -7.78 3.50
N ILE A 134 8.71 -7.13 2.50
CA ILE A 134 10.08 -6.63 2.57
C ILE A 134 10.18 -5.13 2.85
N ALA A 135 9.13 -4.37 2.52
CA ALA A 135 9.08 -2.94 2.74
C ALA A 135 7.63 -2.45 2.85
N VAL A 136 7.43 -1.34 3.56
CA VAL A 136 6.19 -0.56 3.52
C VAL A 136 6.55 0.85 3.06
N ALA A 137 6.01 1.25 1.92
CA ALA A 137 6.24 2.57 1.34
C ALA A 137 5.11 3.51 1.73
N HIS A 138 5.48 4.70 2.22
CA HIS A 138 4.56 5.75 2.60
C HIS A 138 4.59 6.87 1.57
N TYR A 139 3.39 7.23 1.11
CA TYR A 139 3.15 8.20 0.06
C TYR A 139 2.30 9.35 0.57
N GLN A 140 2.51 10.52 -0.01
CA GLN A 140 1.62 11.66 0.08
C GLN A 140 1.26 12.14 -1.32
N THR A 141 0.12 12.82 -1.46
CA THR A 141 -0.31 13.40 -2.73
C THR A 141 0.52 14.62 -3.10
N VAL A 142 0.66 14.86 -4.40
CA VAL A 142 1.11 16.15 -4.92
C VAL A 142 -0.09 17.09 -4.95
N ALA A 143 -0.33 17.73 -3.81
CA ALA A 143 -1.59 18.41 -3.51
C ALA A 143 -2.04 19.42 -4.57
N ALA A 144 -1.11 20.17 -5.16
CA ALA A 144 -1.41 21.16 -6.18
C ALA A 144 -2.17 20.61 -7.41
N THR A 145 -2.02 19.32 -7.71
CA THR A 145 -2.70 18.65 -8.83
C THR A 145 -4.14 18.26 -8.48
N LEU A 146 -4.43 18.00 -7.21
CA LEU A 146 -5.70 17.44 -6.74
C LEU A 146 -6.65 18.48 -6.12
N ILE A 147 -6.21 19.74 -5.93
CA ILE A 147 -7.08 20.81 -5.45
C ILE A 147 -8.28 20.99 -6.40
N GLY A 148 -9.48 20.79 -5.87
CA GLY A 148 -10.75 20.93 -6.57
C GLY A 148 -11.10 19.74 -7.47
N ASP A 149 -10.33 18.66 -7.44
CA ASP A 149 -10.67 17.42 -8.13
C ASP A 149 -11.71 16.63 -7.33
N LEU A 150 -12.88 16.47 -7.93
CA LEU A 150 -14.02 15.74 -7.34
C LEU A 150 -14.21 14.34 -7.96
N ASP A 151 -13.50 14.04 -9.05
CA ASP A 151 -13.63 12.78 -9.78
C ASP A 151 -12.57 11.76 -9.32
N GLY A 152 -11.48 12.23 -8.73
CA GLY A 152 -10.35 11.42 -8.32
C GLY A 152 -9.46 11.03 -9.49
N GLU A 153 -8.31 10.45 -9.17
CA GLU A 153 -7.27 10.09 -10.15
C GLU A 153 -6.81 8.65 -9.97
N ASN A 154 -6.21 8.09 -11.02
CA ASN A 154 -5.57 6.78 -10.94
C ASN A 154 -4.12 6.87 -11.42
N SER A 155 -3.24 6.17 -10.71
CA SER A 155 -1.84 5.99 -11.06
C SER A 155 -1.45 4.52 -10.92
N THR A 156 -0.16 4.24 -11.08
CA THR A 156 0.38 2.89 -10.93
C THR A 156 1.75 2.93 -10.29
N LEU A 157 2.05 1.92 -9.48
CA LEU A 157 3.42 1.58 -9.09
C LEU A 157 3.97 0.58 -10.10
N PHE A 158 5.17 0.82 -10.63
CA PHE A 158 5.75 -0.01 -11.69
C PHE A 158 7.28 -0.13 -11.57
N ALA A 159 7.86 -1.10 -12.29
CA ALA A 159 9.32 -1.24 -12.36
C ALA A 159 9.94 -0.01 -13.06
N LEU A 160 10.76 0.74 -12.32
CA LEU A 160 11.56 1.84 -12.85
C LEU A 160 12.89 1.85 -12.11
N GLU A 161 14.00 1.93 -12.83
CA GLU A 161 15.33 2.14 -12.22
C GLU A 161 15.46 3.62 -11.86
N VAL A 162 15.31 3.96 -10.57
CA VAL A 162 15.44 5.32 -10.05
C VAL A 162 16.78 5.53 -9.37
N GLY A 163 17.12 6.80 -9.12
CA GLY A 163 18.37 7.22 -8.51
C GLY A 163 19.49 7.56 -9.51
N ASN A 164 20.58 8.13 -8.99
CA ASN A 164 21.76 8.48 -9.77
C ASN A 164 23.06 8.04 -9.05
N PRO A 165 23.67 6.90 -9.43
CA PRO A 165 23.32 6.04 -10.57
C PRO A 165 21.99 5.30 -10.38
N PRO A 166 21.30 4.92 -11.48
CA PRO A 166 20.06 4.14 -11.39
C PRO A 166 20.26 2.79 -10.69
N VAL A 167 19.30 2.41 -9.86
CA VAL A 167 19.30 1.13 -9.13
C VAL A 167 18.35 0.16 -9.82
N GLY A 168 18.88 -0.99 -10.24
CA GLY A 168 18.10 -2.07 -10.84
C GLY A 168 17.47 -3.00 -9.80
N ASN A 169 16.41 -3.70 -10.21
CA ASN A 169 15.78 -4.77 -9.43
C ASN A 169 16.62 -6.05 -9.53
N ILE A 170 17.21 -6.48 -8.40
CA ILE A 170 18.08 -7.66 -8.35
C ILE A 170 17.81 -8.45 -7.08
N VAL A 171 17.75 -9.78 -7.19
CA VAL A 171 17.80 -10.71 -6.06
C VAL A 171 19.08 -11.54 -6.15
N VAL A 172 19.86 -11.57 -5.06
CA VAL A 172 21.10 -12.34 -4.99
C VAL A 172 20.81 -13.69 -4.36
N VAL A 173 20.84 -14.72 -5.21
CA VAL A 173 20.62 -16.12 -4.84
C VAL A 173 21.94 -16.75 -4.41
N ASP A 174 21.93 -17.36 -3.24
CA ASP A 174 23.03 -18.18 -2.75
C ASP A 174 22.91 -19.61 -3.25
N ILE A 175 24.05 -20.13 -3.68
CA ILE A 175 24.14 -21.49 -4.21
C ILE A 175 25.27 -22.16 -3.44
N PRO A 176 24.98 -23.11 -2.54
CA PRO A 176 25.98 -23.70 -1.66
C PRO A 176 27.20 -24.31 -2.37
N THR A 177 27.08 -24.65 -3.65
CA THR A 177 28.12 -25.29 -4.46
C THR A 177 28.55 -24.47 -5.68
N ALA A 178 28.12 -23.21 -5.81
CA ALA A 178 28.44 -22.36 -6.96
C ALA A 178 28.58 -20.88 -6.54
N PRO A 179 29.13 -20.01 -7.41
CA PRO A 179 29.08 -18.57 -7.17
C PRO A 179 27.63 -18.10 -7.05
N THR A 180 27.39 -17.13 -6.17
CA THR A 180 26.10 -16.44 -6.05
C THR A 180 25.63 -15.94 -7.41
N GLN A 181 24.33 -16.01 -7.66
CA GLN A 181 23.73 -15.62 -8.93
C GLN A 181 22.76 -14.47 -8.72
N SER A 182 22.58 -13.68 -9.77
CA SER A 182 21.59 -12.60 -9.80
C SER A 182 20.36 -13.07 -10.56
N SER A 183 19.20 -12.89 -9.94
CA SER A 183 17.90 -12.88 -10.61
C SER A 183 17.42 -11.43 -10.76
N TYR A 184 16.61 -11.18 -11.77
CA TYR A 184 16.01 -9.86 -12.06
C TYR A 184 14.51 -10.01 -11.89
N PRO A 185 13.96 -9.64 -10.72
CA PRO A 185 12.53 -9.82 -10.46
C PRO A 185 11.68 -8.93 -11.35
N ASP A 186 10.57 -9.48 -11.82
CA ASP A 186 9.50 -8.69 -12.43
C ASP A 186 8.72 -7.93 -11.35
N ILE A 187 8.08 -6.82 -11.75
CA ILE A 187 7.13 -6.07 -10.91
C ILE A 187 5.83 -5.90 -11.71
N PRO A 188 4.79 -6.70 -11.41
CA PRO A 188 3.46 -6.43 -11.93
C PRO A 188 2.99 -5.04 -11.47
N PRO A 189 2.43 -4.21 -12.37
CA PRO A 189 1.94 -2.90 -11.97
C PRO A 189 0.84 -3.01 -10.89
N ALA A 190 1.01 -2.30 -9.79
CA ALA A 190 -0.04 -2.14 -8.78
C ALA A 190 -0.80 -0.84 -9.02
N ILE A 191 -2.12 -0.89 -8.84
CA ILE A 191 -2.98 0.26 -9.00
C ILE A 191 -2.81 1.19 -7.79
N VAL A 192 -2.73 2.49 -8.07
CA VAL A 192 -2.90 3.54 -7.08
C VAL A 192 -4.21 4.25 -7.38
N THR A 193 -5.11 4.31 -6.43
CA THR A 193 -6.38 5.03 -6.55
C THR A 193 -6.37 6.22 -5.59
N LEU A 194 -6.56 7.41 -6.16
CA LEU A 194 -6.70 8.66 -5.44
C LEU A 194 -8.17 9.04 -5.46
N ALA A 195 -8.78 9.11 -4.28
CA ALA A 195 -10.19 9.46 -4.16
C ALA A 195 -10.34 10.63 -3.19
N GLN A 196 -11.34 11.47 -3.43
CA GLN A 196 -11.67 12.53 -2.50
C GLN A 196 -12.03 11.96 -1.12
N ASP A 197 -11.48 12.57 -0.09
CA ASP A 197 -12.05 12.52 1.24
C ASP A 197 -13.23 13.50 1.27
N LEU A 198 -14.40 12.96 1.54
CA LEU A 198 -15.63 13.73 1.63
C LEU A 198 -15.68 14.56 2.92
N GLY A 199 -14.84 14.25 3.92
CA GLY A 199 -14.89 14.88 5.22
C GLY A 199 -16.16 14.50 6.00
N LEU A 200 -16.07 14.62 7.32
CA LEU A 200 -17.19 14.34 8.20
C LEU A 200 -17.25 15.31 9.38
N VAL A 201 -18.38 15.26 10.08
CA VAL A 201 -18.53 15.79 11.43
C VAL A 201 -18.86 14.59 12.32
N ARG A 202 -17.97 14.25 13.26
CA ARG A 202 -18.13 13.09 14.13
C ARG A 202 -19.38 13.28 14.99
N GLY A 203 -20.30 12.34 14.87
CA GLY A 203 -21.63 12.40 15.49
C GLY A 203 -22.75 12.97 14.61
N ASP A 204 -22.50 13.46 13.39
CA ASP A 204 -23.54 13.88 12.42
C ASP A 204 -24.01 12.68 11.59
N ALA A 205 -24.74 11.77 12.24
CA ALA A 205 -25.17 10.51 11.65
C ALA A 205 -26.16 10.66 10.50
N ASN A 206 -26.82 11.82 10.38
CA ASN A 206 -27.79 12.10 9.33
C ASN A 206 -27.25 12.97 8.19
N SER A 207 -25.94 13.30 8.22
CA SER A 207 -25.25 14.13 7.22
C SER A 207 -25.93 15.50 7.00
N SER A 208 -26.40 16.12 8.09
CA SER A 208 -27.03 17.44 8.04
C SER A 208 -26.04 18.60 8.03
N GLY A 209 -24.77 18.32 8.30
CA GLY A 209 -23.70 19.32 8.48
C GLY A 209 -23.69 19.97 9.85
N SER A 210 -24.45 19.44 10.81
CA SER A 210 -24.52 19.94 12.17
C SER A 210 -24.90 18.83 13.13
N ILE A 211 -24.30 18.83 14.32
CA ILE A 211 -24.59 17.79 15.30
C ILE A 211 -25.86 18.13 16.07
N GLU A 212 -26.86 17.27 15.95
CA GLU A 212 -28.13 17.27 16.66
C GLU A 212 -28.23 15.98 17.52
N PRO A 213 -27.67 15.96 18.75
CA PRO A 213 -27.41 14.72 19.51
C PRO A 213 -28.58 13.75 19.65
N LEU A 214 -29.82 14.27 19.71
CA LEU A 214 -31.01 13.42 19.76
C LEU A 214 -31.37 12.84 18.38
N ALA A 215 -31.35 13.66 17.33
CA ALA A 215 -31.69 13.21 15.98
C ALA A 215 -30.65 12.23 15.45
N ASP A 216 -29.37 12.54 15.63
CA ASP A 216 -28.26 11.70 15.18
C ASP A 216 -28.18 10.38 15.96
N ALA A 217 -28.38 10.40 17.28
CA ALA A 217 -28.42 9.17 18.05
C ALA A 217 -29.59 8.27 17.64
N ILE A 218 -30.75 8.83 17.25
CA ILE A 218 -31.86 8.04 16.70
C ILE A 218 -31.46 7.38 15.38
N VAL A 219 -30.75 8.10 14.50
CA VAL A 219 -30.26 7.55 13.22
C VAL A 219 -29.25 6.43 13.47
N ALA A 220 -28.26 6.64 14.34
CA ALA A 220 -27.28 5.62 14.71
C ALA A 220 -27.94 4.36 15.33
N LEU A 221 -28.92 4.53 16.23
CA LEU A 221 -29.65 3.40 16.81
C LEU A 221 -30.52 2.67 15.78
N ASN A 222 -31.13 3.39 14.84
CA ASN A 222 -31.88 2.77 13.74
C ASN A 222 -30.97 1.97 12.81
N TYR A 223 -29.76 2.45 12.54
CA TYR A 223 -28.75 1.71 11.80
C TYR A 223 -28.41 0.40 12.50
N LEU A 224 -28.10 0.44 13.81
CA LEU A 224 -27.70 -0.72 14.60
C LEU A 224 -28.79 -1.78 14.76
N PHE A 225 -30.04 -1.37 14.99
CA PHE A 225 -31.09 -2.30 15.45
C PHE A 225 -32.23 -2.52 14.45
N VAL A 226 -32.38 -1.63 13.47
CA VAL A 226 -33.50 -1.66 12.51
C VAL A 226 -33.00 -1.86 11.08
N SER A 227 -31.68 -1.75 10.84
CA SER A 227 -31.03 -1.91 9.54
C SER A 227 -31.67 -1.03 8.45
N VAL A 228 -32.03 0.21 8.82
CA VAL A 228 -32.58 1.18 7.87
C VAL A 228 -31.45 1.66 6.96
N SER A 229 -31.60 1.46 5.66
CA SER A 229 -30.71 2.00 4.63
C SER A 229 -30.90 3.51 4.53
N GLY A 230 -29.87 4.30 4.77
CA GLY A 230 -29.96 5.77 4.72
C GLY A 230 -28.78 6.49 5.38
N VAL A 231 -27.95 5.77 6.14
CA VAL A 231 -26.66 6.28 6.60
C VAL A 231 -25.68 6.27 5.43
N THR A 232 -25.09 7.43 5.15
CA THR A 232 -24.14 7.64 4.05
C THR A 232 -22.70 7.85 4.52
N CYS A 233 -22.47 7.93 5.82
CA CYS A 233 -21.15 8.17 6.41
C CYS A 233 -21.02 7.32 7.68
N LEU A 234 -20.39 6.14 7.56
CA LEU A 234 -20.26 5.22 8.70
C LEU A 234 -19.26 5.72 9.74
N ASP A 235 -18.26 6.45 9.30
CA ASP A 235 -17.26 7.09 10.15
C ASP A 235 -17.89 8.17 11.05
N ALA A 236 -18.84 8.97 10.54
CA ALA A 236 -19.62 9.89 11.39
C ALA A 236 -20.44 9.19 12.49
N LEU A 237 -20.78 7.90 12.30
CA LEU A 237 -21.48 7.11 13.32
C LEU A 237 -20.53 6.55 14.38
N ASP A 238 -19.24 6.41 14.10
CA ASP A 238 -18.23 6.01 15.07
C ASP A 238 -17.84 7.21 15.94
N CYS A 239 -18.72 7.53 16.89
CA CYS A 239 -18.53 8.70 17.75
C CYS A 239 -17.34 8.57 18.70
N ASN A 240 -16.82 7.36 18.90
CA ASN A 240 -15.76 7.07 19.86
C ASN A 240 -14.41 6.75 19.21
N ASP A 241 -14.37 6.62 17.88
CA ASP A 241 -13.18 6.46 17.05
C ASP A 241 -12.44 5.14 17.33
N ASP A 242 -13.18 4.05 17.48
CA ASP A 242 -12.63 2.71 17.70
C ASP A 242 -12.67 1.80 16.46
N ALA A 243 -12.94 2.39 15.30
CA ALA A 243 -13.18 1.76 14.01
C ALA A 243 -14.36 0.78 14.00
N THR A 244 -15.30 0.91 14.95
CA THR A 244 -16.48 0.03 15.06
C THR A 244 -17.76 0.76 15.45
N VAL A 245 -18.70 0.82 14.51
CA VAL A 245 -20.05 1.34 14.79
C VAL A 245 -20.84 0.37 15.68
N ASN A 246 -21.04 0.73 16.94
CA ASN A 246 -21.72 -0.07 17.96
C ASN A 246 -22.55 0.80 18.94
N LEU A 247 -23.05 0.20 20.04
CA LEU A 247 -23.92 0.93 20.98
C LEU A 247 -23.17 2.02 21.77
N ALA A 248 -21.85 1.93 21.89
CA ALA A 248 -21.02 2.92 22.56
C ALA A 248 -21.13 4.30 21.89
N ASP A 249 -21.30 4.35 20.57
CA ASP A 249 -21.30 5.60 19.81
C ASP A 249 -22.50 6.51 20.09
N PRO A 250 -23.76 6.07 19.93
CA PRO A 250 -24.91 6.90 20.28
C PRO A 250 -24.95 7.21 21.78
N VAL A 251 -24.38 6.36 22.64
CA VAL A 251 -24.25 6.65 24.07
C VAL A 251 -23.27 7.79 24.31
N MET A 252 -22.12 7.80 23.63
CA MET A 252 -21.12 8.87 23.73
C MET A 252 -21.66 10.20 23.21
N LEU A 253 -22.33 10.18 22.05
CA LEU A 253 -22.97 11.36 21.46
C LEU A 253 -24.03 11.99 22.40
N LEU A 254 -24.92 11.17 22.96
CA LEU A 254 -25.93 11.64 23.92
C LEU A 254 -25.30 12.10 25.24
N ALA A 255 -24.23 11.47 25.70
CA ALA A 255 -23.51 11.88 26.90
C ALA A 255 -22.90 13.28 26.71
N TRP A 256 -22.28 13.55 25.57
CA TRP A 256 -21.81 14.89 25.22
C TRP A 256 -22.97 15.90 25.17
N GLY A 257 -24.03 15.60 24.42
CA GLY A 257 -25.14 16.52 24.19
C GLY A 257 -26.02 16.84 25.41
N PHE A 258 -26.15 15.90 26.36
CA PHE A 258 -27.12 16.02 27.46
C PHE A 258 -26.55 15.79 28.87
N ALA A 259 -25.34 15.23 29.00
CA ALA A 259 -24.79 14.83 30.30
C ALA A 259 -23.43 15.48 30.62
N MET A 260 -23.04 16.55 29.91
CA MET A 260 -21.72 17.18 30.03
C MET A 260 -20.56 16.18 29.84
N GLY A 261 -20.77 15.19 28.96
CA GLY A 261 -19.74 14.25 28.56
C GLY A 261 -18.58 14.94 27.84
N SER A 262 -17.47 14.23 27.70
CA SER A 262 -16.32 14.70 26.93
C SER A 262 -16.73 15.02 25.49
N PRO A 263 -16.10 16.02 24.84
CA PRO A 263 -16.25 16.21 23.40
C PRO A 263 -15.82 14.95 22.65
N LEU A 264 -16.40 14.75 21.46
CA LEU A 264 -16.05 13.63 20.60
C LEU A 264 -14.63 13.86 20.04
N PRO A 265 -13.91 12.78 19.65
CA PRO A 265 -12.64 12.93 18.94
C PRO A 265 -12.84 13.71 17.63
N ALA A 266 -11.77 14.31 17.12
CA ALA A 266 -11.84 15.04 15.85
C ALA A 266 -12.13 14.05 14.72
N PRO A 267 -12.95 14.40 13.72
CA PRO A 267 -13.39 15.77 13.37
C PRO A 267 -14.66 16.20 14.13
N PHE A 268 -14.53 17.17 15.05
CA PHE A 268 -15.64 17.63 15.90
C PHE A 268 -15.34 19.02 16.49
N PRO A 269 -16.32 19.93 16.61
CA PRO A 269 -17.68 19.88 16.05
C PRO A 269 -17.75 20.38 14.60
N ASP A 270 -16.63 20.90 14.11
CA ASP A 270 -16.48 21.41 12.75
C ASP A 270 -16.13 20.27 11.81
N CYS A 271 -16.43 20.44 10.53
CA CYS A 271 -16.04 19.47 9.52
C CYS A 271 -14.52 19.33 9.43
N GLY A 272 -14.07 18.10 9.23
CA GLY A 272 -12.71 17.82 8.79
C GLY A 272 -12.57 16.42 8.22
N VAL A 273 -11.38 16.14 7.73
CA VAL A 273 -10.87 14.81 7.40
C VAL A 273 -10.67 14.01 8.67
N ASP A 274 -11.01 12.71 8.65
CA ASP A 274 -10.70 11.82 9.78
C ASP A 274 -9.18 11.77 10.01
N PRO A 275 -8.65 12.21 11.17
CA PRO A 275 -7.23 12.08 11.47
C PRO A 275 -6.79 10.63 11.68
N THR A 276 -7.71 9.68 11.87
CA THR A 276 -7.41 8.25 11.98
C THR A 276 -7.66 7.56 10.64
N ASP A 277 -6.64 6.89 10.13
CA ASP A 277 -6.82 6.02 8.96
C ASP A 277 -7.45 4.70 9.42
N ASP A 278 -8.69 4.44 9.00
CA ASP A 278 -9.38 3.18 9.26
C ASP A 278 -10.21 2.68 8.07
N ARG A 279 -11.03 1.64 8.29
CA ARG A 279 -11.80 0.98 7.21
C ARG A 279 -13.21 1.54 7.04
N LEU A 280 -13.64 2.44 7.91
CA LEU A 280 -14.90 3.15 7.79
C LEU A 280 -14.72 4.30 6.82
N THR A 281 -15.71 4.53 5.98
CA THR A 281 -15.65 5.57 4.97
C THR A 281 -16.99 6.30 4.89
N CYS A 282 -16.97 7.45 4.25
CA CYS A 282 -18.15 8.21 3.91
C CYS A 282 -18.38 8.20 2.41
N GLU A 283 -19.60 7.83 2.01
CA GLU A 283 -20.07 7.87 0.62
C GLU A 283 -20.64 9.25 0.27
N VAL A 284 -21.13 9.99 1.28
CA VAL A 284 -21.62 11.37 1.14
C VAL A 284 -21.13 12.20 2.33
N SER A 285 -20.59 13.38 2.04
CA SER A 285 -20.20 14.37 3.05
C SER A 285 -21.42 15.04 3.67
N GLY A 286 -21.40 15.21 4.99
CA GLY A 286 -22.28 16.17 5.68
C GLY A 286 -21.79 17.62 5.59
N CYS A 287 -20.59 17.85 5.06
CA CYS A 287 -19.86 19.12 5.21
C CYS A 287 -20.01 20.15 4.08
N LEU A 288 -20.96 19.95 3.16
CA LEU A 288 -21.14 20.77 1.95
C LEU A 288 -21.92 22.08 2.20
#